data_AF-X1JKV8-F1
#
_entry.id   AF-X1JKV8-F1
#
_cell.length_a   1.000
_cell.length_b   1.000
_cell.length_c   1.000
_cell.angle_alpha   90.00
_cell.angle_beta   90.00
_cell.angle_gamma   90.00
#
_symmetry.space_group_name_H-M   'P 1'
#
loop_
_entity.id
_entity.type
_entity.pdbx_description
1 polymer ?
#
loop_
_entity_poly.entity_id
_entity_poly.type
_entity_poly.pdbx_seq_one_letter_code
_entity_poly.pdbx_strand_id
1 'polypeptide(L)'
;ESFLSGQSGSKTVEVDPTGNIVRELGKVKPIPGNNLHLTIDINLQRKAEEVLKKWIEKARERRDEKNNEYYKAPAGSLVILDAKTNQILALTSYPTYDPNIFIGGISEKDWSNLNNPESNFPLYNRTLMSYSPGSIYKVVTAAAGLGENLVEPYGKNYKCLGVWKELGDEYKRYCWKKWGHGDINLIEGIQESCNIVFYEIGLSLHNNSKKSGDAFYHYSKILGLDEPTGVDLPFESKGIIPNKK
;
A
#
# COMPACT_ATOMS: atom_id res chain seq x y z
N GLU A 1 -6.82 -20.91 -5.24
CA GLU A 1 -7.52 -22.10 -4.71
C GLU A 1 -7.58 -23.20 -5.78
N SER A 2 -8.09 -22.90 -6.98
CA SER A 2 -8.10 -23.82 -8.14
C SER A 2 -6.79 -24.57 -8.46
N PHE A 3 -5.62 -23.95 -8.27
CA PHE A 3 -4.33 -24.61 -8.51
C PHE A 3 -3.91 -25.57 -7.38
N LEU A 4 -4.41 -25.38 -6.16
CA LEU A 4 -3.97 -26.08 -4.95
C LEU A 4 -4.90 -27.23 -4.53
N SER A 5 -6.20 -27.13 -4.83
CA SER A 5 -7.21 -28.08 -4.32
C SER A 5 -7.14 -29.47 -4.94
N GLY A 6 -6.59 -29.60 -6.15
CA GLY A 6 -6.52 -30.87 -6.86
C GLY A 6 -7.90 -31.39 -7.29
N GLN A 7 -8.02 -32.70 -7.49
CA GLN A 7 -9.30 -33.33 -7.83
C GLN A 7 -9.58 -34.50 -6.88
N SER A 8 -10.76 -34.47 -6.26
CA SER A 8 -11.23 -35.56 -5.40
C SER A 8 -11.37 -36.86 -6.17
N GLY A 9 -10.83 -37.94 -5.59
CA GLY A 9 -11.08 -39.30 -6.05
C GLY A 9 -12.41 -39.82 -5.55
N SER A 10 -12.72 -41.07 -5.86
CA SER A 10 -13.91 -41.75 -5.36
C SER A 10 -13.61 -43.21 -5.04
N LYS A 11 -14.41 -43.78 -4.14
CA LYS A 11 -14.44 -45.22 -3.87
C LYS A 11 -15.88 -45.69 -3.93
N THR A 12 -16.09 -46.80 -4.62
CA THR A 12 -17.35 -47.53 -4.62
C THR A 12 -17.18 -48.71 -3.68
N VAL A 13 -18.04 -48.84 -2.69
CA VAL A 13 -18.02 -49.92 -1.70
C VAL A 13 -19.37 -50.61 -1.66
N GLU A 14 -19.35 -51.92 -1.44
CA GLU A 14 -20.54 -52.69 -1.11
C GLU A 14 -20.79 -52.61 0.39
N VAL A 15 -22.02 -52.34 0.79
CA VAL A 15 -22.44 -52.26 2.19
C VAL A 15 -23.52 -53.30 2.49
N ASP A 16 -23.49 -53.86 3.70
CA ASP A 16 -24.55 -54.74 4.18
C ASP A 16 -25.79 -53.91 4.63
N PRO A 17 -26.95 -54.56 4.92
CA PRO A 17 -28.15 -53.85 5.38
C PRO A 17 -27.99 -53.07 6.69
N THR A 18 -26.96 -53.36 7.49
CA THR A 18 -26.61 -52.64 8.72
C THR A 18 -25.65 -51.48 8.49
N GLY A 19 -25.14 -51.29 7.26
CA GLY A 19 -24.25 -50.21 6.85
C GLY A 19 -22.76 -50.51 6.95
N ASN A 20 -22.35 -51.75 7.26
CA ASN A 20 -20.93 -52.10 7.31
C ASN A 20 -20.38 -52.31 5.91
N ILE A 21 -19.15 -51.86 5.69
CA ILE A 21 -18.45 -52.05 4.41
C ILE A 21 -18.04 -53.52 4.29
N VAL A 22 -18.54 -54.19 3.25
CA VAL A 22 -18.25 -55.60 2.94
C VAL A 22 -17.02 -55.73 2.04
N ARG A 23 -16.95 -54.91 0.97
CA ARG A 23 -15.78 -54.86 0.06
C ARG A 23 -15.73 -53.58 -0.78
N GLU A 24 -14.55 -53.24 -1.28
CA GLU A 24 -14.34 -52.16 -2.25
C GLU A 24 -14.55 -52.70 -3.68
N LEU A 25 -15.48 -52.10 -4.43
CA LEU A 25 -15.85 -52.48 -5.80
C LEU A 25 -15.09 -51.68 -6.87
N GLY A 26 -14.63 -50.48 -6.54
CA GLY A 26 -13.94 -49.62 -7.48
C GLY A 26 -13.32 -48.40 -6.81
N LYS A 27 -12.27 -47.86 -7.42
CA LYS A 27 -11.55 -46.69 -6.90
C LYS A 27 -11.05 -45.81 -8.03
N VAL A 28 -11.42 -44.54 -7.98
CA VAL A 28 -10.76 -43.47 -8.74
C VAL A 28 -9.77 -42.80 -7.79
N LYS A 29 -8.48 -42.83 -8.14
CA LYS A 29 -7.46 -42.17 -7.32
C LYS A 29 -7.64 -40.65 -7.38
N PRO A 30 -7.50 -39.93 -6.26
CA PRO A 30 -7.47 -38.47 -6.27
C PRO A 30 -6.24 -37.97 -7.03
N ILE A 31 -6.34 -36.79 -7.61
CA ILE A 31 -5.23 -36.07 -8.23
C ILE A 31 -4.81 -34.97 -7.26
N PRO A 32 -3.56 -34.97 -6.75
CA PRO A 32 -3.09 -33.91 -5.87
C PRO A 32 -3.07 -32.57 -6.62
N GLY A 33 -3.26 -31.48 -5.88
CA GLY A 33 -3.07 -30.13 -6.43
C GLY A 33 -1.61 -29.85 -6.77
N ASN A 34 -1.38 -28.72 -7.41
CA ASN A 34 -0.05 -28.28 -7.80
C ASN A 34 0.72 -27.69 -6.61
N ASN A 35 2.04 -27.71 -6.69
CA ASN A 35 2.91 -26.93 -5.82
C ASN A 35 3.08 -25.52 -6.39
N LEU A 36 2.99 -24.50 -5.54
CA LEU A 36 3.26 -23.12 -5.91
C LEU A 36 4.66 -22.70 -5.44
N HIS A 37 5.43 -22.10 -6.34
CA HIS A 37 6.69 -21.46 -6.01
C HIS A 37 6.46 -19.95 -5.99
N LEU A 38 6.57 -19.35 -4.80
CA LEU A 38 6.39 -17.92 -4.61
C LEU A 38 7.68 -17.15 -4.87
N THR A 39 7.56 -15.85 -5.12
CA THR A 39 8.70 -14.92 -5.19
C THR A 39 9.20 -14.47 -3.83
N ILE A 40 8.44 -14.75 -2.77
CA ILE A 40 8.73 -14.34 -1.39
C ILE A 40 10.03 -15.01 -0.91
N ASP A 41 10.96 -14.19 -0.42
CA ASP A 41 12.10 -14.67 0.34
C ASP A 41 11.72 -14.78 1.81
N ILE A 42 11.75 -16.00 2.36
CA ILE A 42 11.30 -16.26 3.73
C ILE A 42 12.15 -15.56 4.80
N ASN A 43 13.45 -15.35 4.54
CA ASN A 43 14.31 -14.64 5.48
C ASN A 43 14.00 -13.14 5.47
N LEU A 44 13.78 -12.59 4.28
CA LEU A 44 13.41 -11.19 4.11
C LEU A 44 12.02 -10.90 4.69
N GLN A 45 11.04 -11.78 4.43
CA GLN A 45 9.69 -11.69 4.99
C GLN A 45 9.73 -11.63 6.52
N ARG A 46 10.42 -12.60 7.16
CA ARG A 46 10.58 -12.64 8.62
C ARG A 46 11.24 -11.36 9.15
N LYS A 47 12.28 -10.86 8.45
CA LYS A 47 12.96 -9.64 8.88
C LYS A 47 12.08 -8.41 8.72
N ALA A 48 11.32 -8.32 7.63
CA ALA A 48 10.39 -7.24 7.36
C ALA A 48 9.30 -7.16 8.44
N GLU A 49 8.73 -8.29 8.86
CA GLU A 49 7.73 -8.34 9.94
C GLU A 49 8.32 -7.89 11.29
N GLU A 50 9.52 -8.37 11.64
CA GLU A 50 10.22 -7.96 12.85
C GLU A 50 10.48 -6.45 12.87
N VAL A 51 11.01 -5.91 11.77
CA VAL A 51 11.34 -4.49 11.63
C VAL A 51 10.08 -3.63 11.66
N LEU A 52 9.02 -4.02 10.95
CA LEU A 52 7.75 -3.30 10.92
C LEU A 52 7.14 -3.22 12.32
N LYS A 53 7.03 -4.36 13.02
CA LYS A 53 6.53 -4.42 14.40
C LYS A 53 7.34 -3.50 15.32
N LYS A 54 8.67 -3.66 15.30
CA LYS A 54 9.58 -2.86 16.13
C LYS A 54 9.42 -1.37 15.91
N TRP A 55 9.31 -0.92 14.66
CA TRP A 55 9.17 0.50 14.36
C TRP A 55 7.79 1.06 14.67
N ILE A 56 6.73 0.26 14.55
CA ILE A 56 5.39 0.65 15.01
C ILE A 56 5.39 0.82 16.53
N GLU A 57 5.95 -0.13 17.28
CA GLU A 57 6.07 -0.04 18.74
C GLU A 57 6.90 1.18 19.14
N LYS A 58 8.05 1.40 18.50
CA LYS A 58 8.89 2.58 18.73
C LYS A 58 8.20 3.89 18.36
N ALA A 59 7.32 3.90 17.36
CA ALA A 59 6.53 5.09 17.03
C ALA A 59 5.61 5.48 18.20
N ARG A 60 5.05 4.51 18.92
CA ARG A 60 4.18 4.73 20.08
C ARG A 60 4.87 5.39 21.27
N GLU A 61 6.20 5.26 21.36
CA GLU A 61 7.02 5.91 22.38
C GLU A 61 7.22 7.41 22.10
N ARG A 62 6.97 7.87 20.87
CA ARG A 62 7.14 9.27 20.47
C ARG A 62 5.87 10.06 20.77
N ARG A 63 6.07 11.34 21.11
CA ARG A 63 4.99 12.31 21.25
C ARG A 63 4.88 13.17 20.00
N ASP A 64 3.65 13.49 19.61
CA ASP A 64 3.37 14.44 18.56
C ASP A 64 3.68 15.86 19.05
N GLU A 65 4.49 16.59 18.28
CA GLU A 65 4.94 17.94 18.64
C GLU A 65 3.81 18.98 18.70
N LYS A 66 2.65 18.71 18.10
CA LYS A 66 1.53 19.65 18.03
C LYS A 66 0.61 19.57 19.23
N ASN A 67 0.30 18.36 19.71
CA ASN A 67 -0.65 18.14 20.79
C ASN A 67 -0.03 17.46 22.03
N ASN A 68 1.25 17.10 21.98
CA ASN A 68 2.00 16.44 23.05
C ASN A 68 1.43 15.07 23.46
N GLU A 69 0.64 14.43 22.59
CA GLU A 69 0.10 13.09 22.79
C GLU A 69 1.04 12.03 22.20
N TYR A 70 1.06 10.83 22.79
CA TYR A 70 1.79 9.70 22.19
C TYR A 70 1.12 9.27 20.88
N TYR A 71 1.94 8.93 19.87
CA TYR A 71 1.39 8.39 18.63
C TYR A 71 0.68 7.06 18.90
N LYS A 72 -0.55 6.92 18.42
CA LYS A 72 -1.28 5.65 18.53
C LYS A 72 -0.61 4.52 17.74
N ALA A 73 -0.13 4.84 16.53
CA ALA A 73 0.46 3.90 15.56
C ALA A 73 -0.23 2.52 15.59
N PRO A 74 -1.53 2.45 15.26
CA PRO A 74 -2.33 1.23 15.45
C PRO A 74 -1.89 0.10 14.53
N ALA A 75 -1.35 0.45 13.36
CA ALA A 75 -1.07 -0.50 12.30
C ALA A 75 -0.08 0.07 11.27
N GLY A 76 0.41 -0.79 10.38
CA GLY A 76 1.24 -0.42 9.24
C GLY A 76 1.45 -1.59 8.29
N SER A 77 2.10 -1.32 7.17
CA SER A 77 2.47 -2.33 6.18
C SER A 77 3.84 -2.01 5.57
N LEU A 78 4.49 -3.03 5.03
CA LEU A 78 5.77 -2.90 4.35
C LEU A 78 5.82 -3.90 3.19
N VAL A 79 6.17 -3.41 2.01
CA VAL A 79 6.36 -4.20 0.79
C VAL A 79 7.81 -4.02 0.33
N ILE A 80 8.46 -5.12 -0.03
CA ILE A 80 9.79 -5.11 -0.62
C ILE A 80 9.72 -5.80 -1.97
N LEU A 81 10.20 -5.12 -3.00
CA LEU A 81 10.16 -5.56 -4.39
C LEU A 81 11.54 -5.47 -5.02
N ASP A 82 11.81 -6.38 -5.96
CA ASP A 82 12.91 -6.22 -6.91
C ASP A 82 12.44 -5.29 -8.04
N ALA A 83 13.07 -4.11 -8.17
CA ALA A 83 12.66 -3.09 -9.13
C ALA A 83 12.95 -3.46 -10.60
N LYS A 84 13.77 -4.48 -10.87
CA LYS A 84 14.08 -4.95 -12.23
C LYS A 84 13.13 -6.05 -12.67
N THR A 85 12.75 -6.94 -11.75
CA THR A 85 11.92 -8.11 -12.06
C THR A 85 10.46 -7.93 -11.64
N ASN A 86 10.15 -6.89 -10.87
CA ASN A 86 8.86 -6.64 -10.23
C ASN A 86 8.41 -7.77 -9.27
N GLN A 87 9.33 -8.64 -8.88
CA GLN A 87 9.04 -9.71 -7.93
C GLN A 87 8.84 -9.14 -6.53
N ILE A 88 7.76 -9.55 -5.88
CA ILE A 88 7.51 -9.22 -4.48
C ILE A 88 8.34 -10.18 -3.62
N LEU A 89 9.33 -9.64 -2.91
CA LEU A 89 10.25 -10.41 -2.09
C LEU A 89 9.77 -10.49 -0.63
N ALA A 90 9.02 -9.49 -0.16
CA ALA A 90 8.33 -9.51 1.12
C ALA A 90 7.07 -8.64 1.07
N LEU A 91 6.01 -9.10 1.73
CA LEU A 91 4.70 -8.44 1.79
C LEU A 91 4.13 -8.59 3.20
N THR A 92 4.12 -7.50 3.97
CA THR A 92 3.85 -7.55 5.41
C THR A 92 2.77 -6.55 5.81
N SER A 93 1.90 -6.99 6.73
CA SER A 93 0.85 -6.19 7.35
C SER A 93 0.92 -6.38 8.86
N TYR A 94 0.80 -5.30 9.62
CA TYR A 94 0.76 -5.32 11.08
C TYR A 94 -0.47 -4.55 11.57
N PRO A 95 -1.19 -5.06 12.59
CA PRO A 95 -0.97 -6.32 13.29
C PRO A 95 -1.29 -7.55 12.42
N THR A 96 -0.70 -8.68 12.79
CA THR A 96 -0.86 -9.99 12.11
C THR A 96 -1.39 -11.04 13.09
N TYR A 97 -1.61 -12.26 12.61
CA TYR A 97 -2.08 -13.41 13.37
C TYR A 97 -1.38 -14.69 12.92
N ASP A 98 -1.43 -15.73 13.74
CA ASP A 98 -0.95 -17.06 13.36
C ASP A 98 -2.00 -17.75 12.47
N PRO A 99 -1.72 -18.07 11.19
CA PRO A 99 -2.69 -18.74 10.33
C PRO A 99 -3.08 -20.14 10.82
N ASN A 100 -2.27 -20.78 11.68
CA ASN A 100 -2.56 -22.13 12.20
C ASN A 100 -3.84 -22.18 13.06
N ILE A 101 -4.30 -21.06 13.60
CA ILE A 101 -5.55 -20.99 14.39
C ILE A 101 -6.81 -21.31 13.57
N PHE A 102 -6.71 -21.31 12.24
CA PHE A 102 -7.82 -21.70 11.36
C PHE A 102 -7.82 -23.19 11.01
N ILE A 103 -6.72 -23.91 11.27
CA ILE A 103 -6.59 -25.33 10.94
C ILE A 103 -7.45 -26.14 11.92
N GLY A 104 -8.41 -26.90 11.39
CA GLY A 104 -9.34 -27.70 12.21
C GLY A 104 -10.49 -26.90 12.83
N GLY A 105 -10.62 -25.60 12.50
CA GLY A 105 -11.64 -24.71 13.01
C GLY A 105 -11.10 -23.75 14.07
N ILE A 106 -11.49 -22.47 13.97
CA ILE A 106 -11.06 -21.41 14.89
C ILE A 106 -11.98 -21.36 16.12
N SER A 107 -11.41 -21.06 17.29
CA SER A 107 -12.19 -20.83 18.51
C SER A 107 -13.00 -19.53 18.41
N GLU A 108 -14.17 -19.47 19.05
CA GLU A 108 -14.99 -18.26 19.10
C GLU A 108 -14.23 -17.07 19.72
N LYS A 109 -13.39 -17.36 20.72
CA LYS A 109 -12.53 -16.36 21.38
C LYS A 109 -11.52 -15.77 20.40
N ASP A 110 -10.79 -16.60 19.66
CA ASP A 110 -9.79 -16.13 18.71
C ASP A 110 -10.45 -15.39 17.55
N TRP A 111 -11.56 -15.91 17.03
CA TRP A 111 -12.34 -15.23 16.01
C TRP A 111 -12.83 -13.85 16.46
N SER A 112 -13.36 -13.75 17.68
CA SER A 112 -13.79 -12.48 18.27
C SER A 112 -12.61 -11.51 18.42
N ASN A 113 -11.45 -11.98 18.90
CA ASN A 113 -10.25 -11.16 19.03
C ASN A 113 -9.76 -10.62 17.68
N LEU A 114 -9.78 -11.42 16.61
CA LEU A 114 -9.36 -10.99 15.27
C LEU A 114 -10.28 -9.95 14.65
N ASN A 115 -11.56 -9.90 15.06
CA ASN A 115 -12.55 -8.94 14.58
C ASN A 115 -12.75 -7.75 15.52
N ASN A 116 -12.12 -7.74 16.70
CA ASN A 116 -12.25 -6.66 17.66
C ASN A 116 -11.50 -5.40 17.18
N PRO A 117 -12.13 -4.21 17.19
CA PRO A 117 -11.46 -2.94 16.88
C PRO A 117 -10.20 -2.65 17.72
N GLU A 118 -10.17 -3.08 18.98
CA GLU A 118 -9.00 -2.91 19.88
C GLU A 118 -7.77 -3.69 19.39
N SER A 119 -7.99 -4.80 18.69
CA SER A 119 -6.92 -5.57 18.04
C SER A 119 -6.42 -4.91 16.76
N ASN A 120 -7.02 -3.80 16.34
CA ASN A 120 -6.75 -3.11 15.09
C ASN A 120 -6.86 -4.04 13.88
N PHE A 121 -7.91 -4.87 13.80
CA PHE A 121 -8.27 -5.67 12.61
C PHE A 121 -7.08 -6.38 11.93
N PRO A 122 -6.47 -7.39 12.58
CA PRO A 122 -5.33 -8.14 12.03
C PRO A 122 -5.64 -8.92 10.74
N LEU A 123 -6.93 -9.18 10.44
CA LEU A 123 -7.36 -9.83 9.20
C LEU A 123 -7.19 -8.95 7.95
N TYR A 124 -7.03 -7.63 8.11
CA TYR A 124 -6.85 -6.74 6.97
C TYR A 124 -5.41 -6.77 6.46
N ASN A 125 -5.29 -7.12 5.17
CA ASN A 125 -4.03 -6.95 4.45
C ASN A 125 -3.88 -5.48 4.01
N ARG A 126 -3.13 -4.72 4.81
CA ARG A 126 -2.90 -3.29 4.60
C ARG A 126 -1.99 -2.95 3.43
N THR A 127 -1.37 -3.95 2.82
CA THR A 127 -0.59 -3.73 1.58
C THR A 127 -1.50 -3.55 0.36
N LEU A 128 -2.76 -3.97 0.47
CA LEU A 128 -3.76 -3.96 -0.59
C LEU A 128 -4.82 -2.86 -0.41
N MET A 129 -4.61 -1.96 0.55
CA MET A 129 -5.54 -0.89 0.90
C MET A 129 -5.02 0.47 0.43
N SER A 130 -5.96 1.41 0.19
CA SER A 130 -5.61 2.78 -0.16
C SER A 130 -5.42 3.66 1.08
N TYR A 131 -4.36 4.46 1.06
CA TYR A 131 -4.05 5.49 2.07
C TYR A 131 -3.67 6.80 1.40
N SER A 132 -3.77 7.90 2.14
CA SER A 132 -3.29 9.20 1.68
C SER A 132 -1.75 9.16 1.52
N PRO A 133 -1.20 9.35 0.30
CA PRO A 133 0.23 9.16 0.03
C PRO A 133 1.13 10.26 0.64
N GLY A 134 0.56 11.39 1.05
CA GLY A 134 1.32 12.53 1.58
C GLY A 134 2.38 13.02 0.59
N SER A 135 3.58 13.33 1.09
CA SER A 135 4.67 13.86 0.27
C SER A 135 5.18 12.89 -0.81
N ILE A 136 4.84 11.59 -0.76
CA ILE A 136 5.23 10.64 -1.81
C ILE A 136 4.58 11.03 -3.16
N TYR A 137 3.38 11.62 -3.13
CA TYR A 137 2.69 12.09 -4.34
C TYR A 137 3.42 13.23 -5.06
N LYS A 138 4.39 13.90 -4.42
CA LYS A 138 5.22 14.93 -5.06
C LYS A 138 5.99 14.40 -6.27
N VAL A 139 6.25 13.09 -6.33
CA VAL A 139 6.82 12.43 -7.51
C VAL A 139 5.91 12.60 -8.73
N VAL A 140 4.59 12.42 -8.57
CA VAL A 140 3.60 12.65 -9.62
C VAL A 140 3.60 14.12 -10.04
N THR A 141 3.58 15.03 -9.06
CA THR A 141 3.61 16.48 -9.32
C THR A 141 4.87 16.90 -10.08
N ALA A 142 6.04 16.38 -9.71
CA ALA A 142 7.29 16.65 -10.42
C ALA A 142 7.26 16.10 -11.85
N ALA A 143 6.82 14.85 -12.02
CA ALA A 143 6.70 14.22 -13.34
C ALA A 143 5.77 15.03 -14.26
N ALA A 144 4.62 15.46 -13.75
CA ALA A 144 3.70 16.32 -14.48
C ALA A 144 4.31 17.67 -14.85
N GLY A 145 4.97 18.35 -13.90
CA GLY A 145 5.62 19.63 -14.16
C GLY A 145 6.73 19.55 -15.22
N LEU A 146 7.55 18.49 -15.16
CA LEU A 146 8.61 18.24 -16.13
C LEU A 146 8.06 17.85 -17.51
N GLY A 147 7.14 16.89 -17.57
CA GLY A 147 6.61 16.38 -18.83
C GLY A 147 5.78 17.42 -19.60
N GLU A 148 5.11 18.34 -18.89
CA GLU A 148 4.42 19.48 -19.51
C GLU A 148 5.35 20.66 -19.87
N ASN A 149 6.66 20.51 -19.65
CA ASN A 149 7.69 21.54 -19.85
C ASN A 149 7.40 22.85 -19.09
N LEU A 150 6.85 22.73 -17.88
CA LEU A 150 6.54 23.87 -17.00
C LEU A 150 7.61 24.07 -15.91
N VAL A 151 8.51 23.10 -15.77
CA VAL A 151 9.57 23.05 -14.77
C VAL A 151 10.81 22.47 -15.41
N GLU A 152 11.98 22.93 -14.98
CA GLU A 152 13.27 22.36 -15.33
C GLU A 152 14.01 21.94 -14.04
N PRO A 153 14.82 20.87 -14.05
CA PRO A 153 15.49 20.37 -12.83
C PRO A 153 16.33 21.42 -12.10
N TYR A 154 17.12 22.18 -12.86
CA TYR A 154 18.04 23.23 -12.37
C TYR A 154 17.63 24.64 -12.81
N GLY A 155 16.43 24.79 -13.38
CA GLY A 155 15.97 26.05 -13.97
C GLY A 155 15.40 27.01 -12.92
N LYS A 156 14.09 27.29 -13.00
CA LYS A 156 13.40 28.26 -12.13
C LYS A 156 13.73 28.02 -10.64
N ASN A 157 14.31 29.02 -10.00
CA ASN A 157 14.41 29.06 -8.54
C ASN A 157 13.06 29.45 -7.95
N TYR A 158 12.57 28.62 -7.03
CA TYR A 158 11.42 28.88 -6.20
C TYR A 158 11.88 29.54 -4.91
N LYS A 159 11.07 30.46 -4.37
CA LYS A 159 11.38 31.12 -3.11
C LYS A 159 10.50 30.57 -1.99
N CYS A 160 11.08 29.75 -1.12
CA CYS A 160 10.39 29.18 0.01
C CYS A 160 10.60 30.01 1.27
N LEU A 161 9.63 30.86 1.62
CA LEU A 161 9.60 31.64 2.87
C LEU A 161 8.84 30.96 4.01
N GLY A 162 8.50 29.68 3.86
CA GLY A 162 7.73 28.91 4.84
C GLY A 162 6.21 29.10 4.75
N VAL A 163 5.77 30.15 4.06
CA VAL A 163 4.36 30.42 3.73
C VAL A 163 4.23 30.74 2.24
N TRP A 164 3.16 30.25 1.63
CA TRP A 164 2.82 30.44 0.22
C TRP A 164 1.45 31.09 0.12
N LYS A 165 1.33 32.15 -0.70
CA LYS A 165 0.17 33.08 -0.69
C LYS A 165 -0.31 33.47 -2.09
N GLU A 166 0.09 32.77 -3.14
CA GLU A 166 -0.23 33.14 -4.53
C GLU A 166 -1.73 33.12 -4.86
N LEU A 167 -2.54 32.47 -4.02
CA LEU A 167 -4.00 32.46 -4.13
C LEU A 167 -4.70 33.46 -3.20
N GLY A 168 -3.97 34.40 -2.60
CA GLY A 168 -4.49 35.33 -1.59
C GLY A 168 -4.19 34.90 -0.16
N ASP A 169 -4.26 35.86 0.76
CA ASP A 169 -3.90 35.66 2.18
C ASP A 169 -4.86 34.70 2.89
N GLU A 170 -6.14 34.67 2.49
CA GLU A 170 -7.13 33.74 3.03
C GLU A 170 -6.88 32.28 2.61
N TYR A 171 -6.18 32.05 1.49
CA TYR A 171 -5.85 30.73 0.97
C TYR A 171 -4.39 30.33 1.20
N LYS A 172 -3.68 31.01 2.11
CA LYS A 172 -2.28 30.69 2.40
C LYS A 172 -2.05 29.21 2.73
N ARG A 173 -0.92 28.68 2.29
CA ARG A 173 -0.44 27.32 2.56
C ARG A 173 0.93 27.39 3.21
N TYR A 174 1.31 26.35 3.94
CA TYR A 174 2.56 26.34 4.71
C TYR A 174 3.51 25.26 4.22
N CYS A 175 4.81 25.59 4.27
CA CYS A 175 5.85 24.59 4.21
C CYS A 175 5.98 23.89 5.57
N TRP A 176 6.45 22.64 5.57
CA TRP A 176 6.76 21.94 6.82
C TRP A 176 7.88 22.67 7.60
N LYS A 177 8.85 23.24 6.88
CA LYS A 177 9.89 24.12 7.42
C LYS A 177 9.37 25.55 7.55
N LYS A 178 9.01 25.93 8.79
CA LYS A 178 8.31 27.21 9.09
C LYS A 178 9.08 28.46 8.70
N TRP A 179 10.41 28.43 8.78
CA TRP A 179 11.29 29.54 8.38
C TRP A 179 11.71 29.50 6.91
N GLY A 180 11.22 28.50 6.16
CA GLY A 180 11.48 28.37 4.74
C GLY A 180 12.79 27.65 4.38
N HIS A 181 12.96 27.41 3.08
CA HIS A 181 14.16 26.81 2.49
C HIS A 181 15.02 27.83 1.76
N GLY A 182 14.60 29.10 1.68
CA GLY A 182 15.28 30.11 0.87
C GLY A 182 15.00 29.92 -0.62
N ASP A 183 15.97 30.27 -1.45
CA ASP A 183 15.93 29.98 -2.88
C ASP A 183 16.25 28.50 -3.10
N ILE A 184 15.39 27.82 -3.86
CA ILE A 184 15.44 26.37 -4.03
C ILE A 184 14.95 25.97 -5.42
N ASN A 185 15.63 25.03 -6.08
CA ASN A 185 15.19 24.48 -7.37
C ASN A 185 14.34 23.21 -7.21
N LEU A 186 13.97 22.55 -8.32
CA LEU A 186 13.17 21.32 -8.27
C LEU A 186 13.93 20.16 -7.60
N ILE A 187 15.21 19.96 -7.93
CA ILE A 187 16.02 18.87 -7.38
C ILE A 187 16.12 19.00 -5.86
N GLU A 188 16.47 20.19 -5.38
CA GLU A 188 16.53 20.49 -3.95
C GLU A 188 15.12 20.41 -3.32
N GLY A 189 14.09 20.85 -4.04
CA GLY A 189 12.70 20.73 -3.61
C GLY A 189 12.26 19.29 -3.36
N ILE A 190 12.72 18.35 -4.18
CA ILE A 190 12.52 16.91 -3.98
C ILE A 190 13.34 16.43 -2.76
N GLN A 191 14.62 16.80 -2.68
CA GLN A 191 15.52 16.41 -1.59
C GLN A 191 15.02 16.84 -0.21
N GLU A 192 14.59 18.09 -0.09
CA GLU A 192 14.10 18.70 1.16
C GLU A 192 12.57 18.56 1.33
N SER A 193 11.90 17.90 0.37
CA SER A 193 10.44 17.77 0.34
C SER A 193 9.70 19.11 0.52
N CYS A 194 10.19 20.17 -0.13
CA CYS A 194 9.70 21.53 0.06
C CYS A 194 8.28 21.70 -0.51
N ASN A 195 7.27 21.92 0.34
CA ASN A 195 5.87 22.02 -0.11
C ASN A 195 5.65 23.16 -1.11
N ILE A 196 6.35 24.29 -0.93
CA ILE A 196 6.15 25.49 -1.75
C ILE A 196 6.53 25.23 -3.21
N VAL A 197 7.62 24.50 -3.47
CA VAL A 197 8.00 24.07 -4.82
C VAL A 197 6.81 23.35 -5.48
N PHE A 198 6.17 22.41 -4.77
CA PHE A 198 5.06 21.64 -5.34
C PHE A 198 3.73 22.41 -5.40
N TYR A 199 3.51 23.42 -4.56
CA TYR A 199 2.38 24.34 -4.71
C TYR A 199 2.54 25.21 -5.96
N GLU A 200 3.74 25.73 -6.20
CA GLU A 200 4.07 26.50 -7.41
C GLU A 200 3.90 25.67 -8.68
N ILE A 201 4.36 24.42 -8.67
CA ILE A 201 4.17 23.49 -9.81
C ILE A 201 2.69 23.21 -10.02
N GLY A 202 1.94 22.95 -8.95
CA GLY A 202 0.49 22.73 -9.04
C GLY A 202 -0.27 23.93 -9.59
N LEU A 203 0.09 25.14 -9.16
CA LEU A 203 -0.49 26.38 -9.69
C LEU A 203 -0.12 26.57 -11.17
N SER A 204 1.13 26.30 -11.54
CA SER A 204 1.58 26.37 -12.94
C SER A 204 0.81 25.40 -13.83
N LEU A 205 0.62 24.15 -13.39
CA LEU A 205 -0.19 23.15 -14.09
C LEU A 205 -1.65 23.59 -14.23
N HIS A 206 -2.24 24.16 -13.17
CA HIS A 206 -3.61 24.68 -13.20
C HIS A 206 -3.76 25.81 -14.21
N ASN A 207 -2.87 26.81 -14.15
CA ASN A 207 -2.90 27.98 -15.04
C ASN A 207 -2.70 27.58 -16.51
N ASN A 208 -1.96 26.50 -16.77
CA ASN A 208 -1.72 25.96 -18.10
C ASN A 208 -2.69 24.84 -18.50
N SER A 209 -3.74 24.59 -17.72
CA SER A 209 -4.62 23.41 -17.88
C SER A 209 -5.43 23.37 -19.18
N LYS A 210 -5.49 24.48 -19.94
CA LYS A 210 -5.99 24.49 -21.33
C LYS A 210 -5.07 23.71 -22.27
N LYS A 211 -3.76 23.73 -22.02
CA LYS A 211 -2.73 23.00 -22.77
C LYS A 211 -2.45 21.63 -22.13
N SER A 212 -2.27 21.58 -20.82
CA SER A 212 -1.87 20.37 -20.08
C SER A 212 -3.02 19.45 -19.67
N GLY A 213 -4.27 19.82 -19.98
CA GLY A 213 -5.43 19.01 -19.66
C GLY A 213 -5.60 18.76 -18.16
N ASP A 214 -5.83 17.51 -17.77
CA ASP A 214 -5.82 17.05 -16.37
C ASP A 214 -4.50 16.32 -16.08
N ALA A 215 -3.41 17.07 -15.99
CA ALA A 215 -2.08 16.52 -15.85
C ALA A 215 -1.95 15.65 -14.59
N PHE A 216 -2.51 16.05 -13.44
CA PHE A 216 -2.42 15.23 -12.23
C PHE A 216 -3.03 13.84 -12.42
N TYR A 217 -4.21 13.77 -13.03
CA TYR A 217 -4.84 12.50 -13.34
C TYR A 217 -4.05 11.71 -14.39
N HIS A 218 -3.60 12.36 -15.46
CA HIS A 218 -2.83 11.74 -16.54
C HIS A 218 -1.54 11.07 -16.05
N TYR A 219 -0.71 11.80 -15.29
CA TYR A 219 0.57 11.26 -14.80
C TYR A 219 0.35 10.25 -13.66
N SER A 220 -0.71 10.37 -12.86
CA SER A 220 -1.07 9.32 -11.89
C SER A 220 -1.41 8.01 -12.60
N LYS A 221 -2.13 8.10 -13.72
CA LYS A 221 -2.48 6.94 -14.55
C LYS A 221 -1.28 6.29 -15.22
N ILE A 222 -0.38 7.09 -15.80
CA ILE A 222 0.87 6.57 -16.38
C ILE A 222 1.70 5.82 -15.34
N LEU A 223 1.69 6.29 -14.09
CA LEU A 223 2.39 5.66 -12.98
C LEU A 223 1.60 4.50 -12.32
N GLY A 224 0.44 4.13 -12.87
CA GLY A 224 -0.35 2.98 -12.42
C GLY A 224 -1.09 3.19 -11.10
N LEU A 225 -1.38 4.43 -10.71
CA LEU A 225 -2.03 4.74 -9.42
C LEU A 225 -3.57 4.72 -9.48
N ASP A 226 -4.18 4.59 -10.65
CA ASP A 226 -5.64 4.59 -10.85
C ASP A 226 -6.27 3.20 -11.04
N GLU A 227 -5.44 2.15 -11.10
CA GLU A 227 -5.85 0.76 -11.35
C GLU A 227 -5.22 -0.18 -10.29
N PRO A 228 -5.80 -1.37 -10.06
CA PRO A 228 -5.13 -2.42 -9.29
C PRO A 228 -3.76 -2.80 -9.89
N THR A 229 -2.80 -3.16 -9.04
CA THR A 229 -1.44 -3.52 -9.49
C THR A 229 -1.39 -4.85 -10.23
N GLY A 230 -2.43 -5.68 -10.07
CA GLY A 230 -2.50 -7.01 -10.68
C GLY A 230 -1.75 -8.08 -9.87
N VAL A 231 -1.43 -7.80 -8.61
CA VAL A 231 -0.94 -8.81 -7.67
C VAL A 231 -1.96 -9.96 -7.57
N ASP A 232 -1.46 -11.19 -7.45
CA ASP A 232 -2.27 -12.42 -7.40
C ASP A 232 -2.91 -12.66 -6.02
N LEU A 233 -3.43 -11.58 -5.41
CA LEU A 233 -4.12 -11.57 -4.13
C LEU A 233 -5.53 -10.99 -4.27
N PRO A 234 -6.52 -11.52 -3.55
CA PRO A 234 -7.88 -10.97 -3.59
C PRO A 234 -7.97 -9.66 -2.81
N PHE A 235 -9.05 -8.91 -3.07
CA PHE A 235 -9.43 -7.71 -2.32
C PHE A 235 -8.45 -6.53 -2.42
N GLU A 236 -7.71 -6.43 -3.52
CA GLU A 236 -6.94 -5.24 -3.85
C GLU A 236 -7.86 -4.02 -4.06
N SER A 237 -7.60 -2.96 -3.30
CA SER A 237 -8.30 -1.69 -3.44
C SER A 237 -7.61 -0.83 -4.50
N LYS A 238 -8.35 -0.41 -5.52
CA LYS A 238 -7.87 0.62 -6.44
C LYS A 238 -7.69 1.97 -5.72
N GLY A 239 -6.68 2.73 -6.13
CA GLY A 239 -6.50 4.11 -5.69
C GLY A 239 -7.65 5.02 -6.14
N ILE A 240 -7.87 6.12 -5.42
CA ILE A 240 -8.81 7.17 -5.81
C ILE A 240 -7.99 8.41 -6.18
N ILE A 241 -7.97 8.74 -7.46
CA ILE A 241 -7.30 9.93 -7.99
C ILE A 241 -8.37 10.97 -8.36
N PRO A 242 -8.34 12.17 -7.74
CA PRO A 242 -9.21 13.26 -8.15
C PRO A 242 -9.00 13.60 -9.63
N ASN A 243 -10.09 13.84 -10.34
CA ASN A 243 -10.06 14.31 -11.73
C ASN A 243 -11.07 15.45 -11.92
N LYS A 244 -11.05 16.08 -13.08
CA LYS A 244 -11.92 17.24 -13.41
C LYS A 244 -13.42 16.94 -13.53
N LYS A 245 -13.86 15.67 -13.53
CA LYS A 245 -15.28 15.26 -13.59
C LYS A 245 -15.77 14.82 -12.22
#